data_AF-A0AAN7JHQ9-F1
#
_entry.id   AF-A0AAN7JHQ9-F1
#
_cell.length_a   1.000
_cell.length_b   1.000
_cell.length_c   1.000
_cell.angle_alpha   90.00
_cell.angle_beta   90.00
_cell.angle_gamma   90.00
#
_symmetry.space_group_name_H-M   'P 1'
#
loop_
_entity.id
_entity.type
_entity.pdbx_description
1 polymer ?
#
loop_
_entity_poly.entity_id
_entity_poly.type
_entity_poly.pdbx_seq_one_letter_code
_entity_poly.pdbx_strand_id
1 'polypeptide(L)'
;MLSKYICPRGQGSPIGREDEVQAPPEVIPQETLMKRKKKKTYTKPKKIKHKKKKVKLAVLQFYKVDDSGKVLRLRKECPNAECGAETFMANHFDRHYWR
;
A
#
# COMPACT_ATOMS: atom_id res chain seq x y z
N MET A 1 -28.44 -50.85 -26.55
CA MET A 1 -29.15 -49.78 -27.28
C MET A 1 -28.11 -48.78 -27.77
N LEU A 2 -28.14 -48.48 -29.06
CA LEU A 2 -27.16 -47.75 -29.89
C LEU A 2 -26.50 -46.53 -29.21
N SER A 3 -25.18 -46.37 -29.20
CA SER A 3 -24.26 -46.14 -30.34
C SER A 3 -24.47 -44.78 -31.05
N LYS A 4 -23.48 -43.90 -30.88
CA LYS A 4 -22.91 -42.97 -31.89
C LYS A 4 -23.81 -41.85 -32.45
N TYR A 5 -23.47 -40.61 -32.10
CA TYR A 5 -23.44 -39.47 -33.03
C TYR A 5 -22.17 -38.66 -32.69
N ILE A 6 -21.02 -38.93 -33.27
CA ILE A 6 -20.55 -38.61 -34.64
C ILE A 6 -20.40 -37.09 -34.82
N CYS A 7 -19.19 -36.59 -34.55
CA CYS A 7 -18.68 -35.31 -35.05
C CYS A 7 -18.19 -35.54 -36.50
N PRO A 8 -18.67 -34.79 -37.50
CA PRO A 8 -18.22 -34.96 -38.88
C PRO A 8 -16.77 -34.46 -39.04
N ARG A 9 -15.90 -35.40 -39.43
CA ARG A 9 -14.58 -35.17 -40.04
C ARG A 9 -14.74 -34.67 -41.49
N GLY A 10 -13.83 -33.81 -41.93
CA GLY A 10 -13.59 -33.52 -43.36
C GLY A 10 -12.74 -32.26 -43.53
N GLN A 11 -11.39 -32.30 -43.50
CA GLN A 11 -10.47 -32.59 -44.63
C GLN A 11 -10.45 -31.45 -45.68
N GLY A 12 -9.35 -30.83 -46.11
CA GLY A 12 -7.92 -31.05 -45.93
C GLY A 12 -7.10 -29.90 -46.56
N SER A 13 -5.79 -29.92 -46.32
CA SER A 13 -4.70 -29.03 -46.80
C SER A 13 -4.29 -29.33 -48.27
N PRO A 14 -3.09 -28.99 -48.81
CA PRO A 14 -2.07 -27.93 -48.60
C PRO A 14 -1.54 -27.33 -49.96
N ILE A 15 -0.30 -26.77 -50.01
CA ILE A 15 0.60 -26.40 -51.15
C ILE A 15 0.66 -24.88 -51.41
N GLY A 16 1.78 -24.14 -51.46
CA GLY A 16 3.24 -24.40 -51.40
C GLY A 16 3.98 -23.05 -51.11
N ARG A 17 5.24 -23.11 -50.61
CA ARG A 17 6.51 -22.87 -51.36
C ARG A 17 6.77 -21.37 -51.68
N GLU A 18 7.55 -20.67 -50.86
CA GLU A 18 9.02 -20.46 -50.89
C GLU A 18 9.42 -19.42 -51.96
N ASP A 19 9.98 -18.27 -51.54
CA ASP A 19 10.89 -17.42 -52.33
C ASP A 19 11.62 -16.38 -51.44
N GLU A 20 12.95 -16.43 -51.54
CA GLU A 20 14.05 -15.46 -51.29
C GLU A 20 13.93 -14.36 -50.21
N VAL A 21 14.75 -14.38 -49.15
CA VAL A 21 16.15 -13.88 -49.03
C VAL A 21 16.27 -12.35 -49.13
N GLN A 22 16.44 -11.68 -47.99
CA GLN A 22 17.46 -10.64 -47.82
C GLN A 22 17.80 -10.48 -46.33
N ALA A 23 19.01 -10.90 -45.95
CA ALA A 23 19.76 -10.35 -44.83
C ALA A 23 20.95 -9.57 -45.41
N PRO A 24 21.73 -8.78 -44.65
CA PRO A 24 21.45 -7.83 -43.56
C PRO A 24 21.94 -6.41 -43.98
N PRO A 25 22.06 -5.41 -43.08
CA PRO A 25 23.35 -5.30 -42.38
C PRO A 25 23.23 -5.08 -40.87
N GLU A 26 24.15 -5.71 -40.15
CA GLU A 26 24.58 -5.32 -38.81
C GLU A 26 24.92 -3.83 -38.77
N VAL A 27 24.57 -3.10 -37.70
CA VAL A 27 25.41 -2.05 -37.07
C VAL A 27 24.82 -1.68 -35.70
N ILE A 28 25.53 -2.14 -34.66
CA ILE A 28 25.78 -1.56 -33.32
C ILE A 28 24.58 -1.41 -32.36
N PRO A 29 24.45 -2.27 -31.33
CA PRO A 29 23.80 -1.85 -30.11
C PRO A 29 24.71 -0.79 -29.48
N GLN A 30 24.29 0.48 -29.45
CA GLN A 30 24.97 1.46 -28.62
C GLN A 30 24.74 1.04 -27.17
N GLU A 31 25.74 0.35 -26.61
CA GLU A 31 25.86 0.14 -25.18
C GLU A 31 25.87 1.52 -24.54
N THR A 32 24.70 2.01 -24.12
CA THR A 32 24.64 3.18 -23.26
C THR A 32 25.39 2.81 -21.99
N LEU A 33 26.60 3.32 -21.84
CA LEU A 33 27.42 3.16 -20.65
C LEU A 33 26.80 4.03 -19.55
N MET A 34 25.65 3.58 -19.05
CA MET A 34 24.97 4.16 -17.90
C MET A 34 25.88 3.98 -16.70
N LYS A 35 26.51 5.07 -16.26
CA LYS A 35 27.38 5.10 -15.10
C LYS A 35 26.66 4.49 -13.91
N ARG A 36 26.97 3.22 -13.63
CA ARG A 36 26.35 2.48 -12.52
C ARG A 36 26.67 3.23 -11.23
N LYS A 37 25.64 3.80 -10.60
CA LYS A 37 25.78 4.43 -9.28
C LYS A 37 26.38 3.40 -8.34
N LYS A 38 27.45 3.79 -7.63
CA LYS A 38 28.11 2.96 -6.62
C LYS A 38 27.04 2.42 -5.68
N LYS A 39 26.89 1.08 -5.64
CA LYS A 39 25.97 0.42 -4.72
C LYS A 39 26.42 0.76 -3.31
N LYS A 40 25.57 1.45 -2.56
CA LYS A 40 25.79 1.65 -1.13
C LYS A 40 25.61 0.27 -0.48
N THR A 41 26.72 -0.39 -0.13
CA THR A 41 26.69 -1.63 0.64
C THR A 41 26.33 -1.25 2.08
N TYR A 42 25.07 -1.46 2.46
CA TYR A 42 24.61 -1.28 3.84
C TYR A 42 24.85 -2.59 4.59
N THR A 43 25.78 -2.60 5.53
CA THR A 43 26.07 -3.77 6.39
C THR A 43 24.96 -4.03 7.42
N LYS A 44 24.07 -3.07 7.64
CA LYS A 44 22.89 -3.17 8.52
C LYS A 44 21.64 -2.71 7.77
N PRO A 45 20.48 -3.39 7.93
CA PRO A 45 19.23 -2.94 7.33
C PRO A 45 18.93 -1.49 7.74
N LYS A 46 18.56 -0.68 6.75
CA LYS A 46 18.28 0.74 6.94
C LYS A 46 17.10 0.89 7.91
N LYS A 47 17.34 1.54 9.05
CA LYS A 47 16.29 1.84 10.03
C LYS A 47 15.19 2.69 9.39
N ILE A 48 13.99 2.14 9.29
CA ILE A 48 12.80 2.88 8.85
C ILE A 48 12.50 3.91 9.94
N LYS A 49 12.37 5.18 9.55
CA LYS A 49 12.02 6.26 10.47
C LYS A 49 10.57 6.10 10.91
N HIS A 50 10.29 6.37 12.19
CA HIS A 50 8.92 6.28 12.71
C HIS A 50 8.03 7.30 12.00
N LYS A 51 6.97 6.81 11.37
CA LYS A 51 5.88 7.63 10.84
C LYS A 51 4.76 7.62 11.89
N LYS A 52 4.34 8.80 12.36
CA LYS A 52 3.23 8.93 13.31
C LYS A 52 1.94 8.45 12.64
N LYS A 53 1.25 7.52 13.30
CA LYS A 53 -0.08 7.08 12.86
C LYS A 53 -1.10 8.15 13.27
N LYS A 54 -1.81 8.71 12.29
CA LYS A 54 -2.93 9.61 12.55
C LYS A 54 -4.16 8.74 12.82
N VAL A 55 -4.60 8.69 14.07
CA VAL A 55 -5.89 8.09 14.43
C VAL A 55 -6.97 9.09 14.04
N LYS A 56 -7.86 8.68 13.13
CA LYS A 56 -8.99 9.52 12.72
C LYS A 56 -9.99 9.61 13.88
N LEU A 57 -10.56 10.80 14.09
CA LEU A 57 -11.61 11.05 15.09
C LEU A 57 -11.23 10.69 16.54
N ALA A 58 -10.00 11.01 16.94
CA ALA A 58 -9.54 10.73 18.31
C ALA A 58 -10.36 11.44 19.41
N VAL A 59 -11.08 12.52 19.08
CA VAL A 59 -11.87 13.31 20.03
C VAL A 59 -13.12 12.56 20.53
N LEU A 60 -13.76 11.77 19.67
CA LEU A 60 -14.97 11.02 20.03
C LEU A 60 -14.71 9.96 21.11
N GLN A 61 -13.47 9.52 21.27
CA GLN A 61 -13.11 8.54 22.30
C GLN A 61 -13.21 9.09 23.73
N PHE A 62 -13.33 10.40 23.90
CA PHE A 62 -13.37 11.04 25.22
C PHE A 62 -14.79 11.14 25.78
N TYR A 63 -15.80 10.84 24.96
CA TYR A 63 -17.20 10.97 25.31
C TYR A 63 -17.87 9.59 25.27
N LYS A 64 -18.67 9.29 26.29
CA LYS A 64 -19.66 8.20 26.24
C LYS A 64 -21.04 8.82 26.20
N VAL A 65 -21.87 8.29 25.31
CA VAL A 65 -23.28 8.67 25.22
C VAL A 65 -24.07 7.57 25.90
N ASP A 66 -24.81 7.93 26.94
CA ASP A 66 -25.77 7.02 27.57
C ASP A 66 -27.13 7.17 26.87
N ASP A 67 -27.97 6.12 26.94
CA ASP A 67 -29.27 6.06 26.25
C ASP A 67 -30.26 7.17 26.68
N SER A 68 -29.99 7.80 27.82
CA SER A 68 -30.73 8.98 28.31
C SER A 68 -30.27 10.31 27.68
N GLY A 69 -29.41 10.27 26.64
CA GLY A 69 -28.90 11.45 25.94
C GLY A 69 -27.90 12.27 26.75
N LYS A 70 -27.39 11.72 27.86
CA LYS A 70 -26.36 12.37 28.69
C LYS A 70 -24.98 12.01 28.16
N VAL A 71 -24.12 13.01 28.04
CA VAL A 71 -22.75 12.84 27.55
C VAL A 71 -21.79 12.90 28.72
N LEU A 72 -21.12 11.78 29.01
CA LEU A 72 -20.12 11.69 30.07
C LEU A 72 -18.72 11.94 29.49
N ARG A 73 -17.93 12.79 30.17
CA ARG A 73 -16.52 13.04 29.85
C ARG A 73 -15.64 12.04 30.59
N LEU A 74 -14.82 11.27 29.86
CA LEU A 74 -13.97 10.21 30.40
C LEU A 74 -12.60 10.70 30.88
N ARG A 75 -12.11 11.83 30.36
CA ARG A 75 -10.77 12.36 30.64
C ARG A 75 -10.84 13.66 31.45
N LYS A 76 -9.79 13.90 32.22
CA LYS A 76 -9.62 15.14 33.00
C LYS A 76 -9.21 16.30 32.09
N GLU A 77 -9.80 17.45 32.34
CA GLU A 77 -9.46 18.73 31.73
C GLU A 77 -8.24 19.36 32.44
N CYS A 78 -7.46 20.15 31.71
CA CYS A 78 -6.35 20.88 32.29
C CYS A 78 -6.87 22.07 33.13
N PRO A 79 -6.40 22.28 34.37
CA PRO A 79 -6.85 23.39 35.21
C PRO A 79 -6.12 24.72 34.93
N ASN A 80 -5.16 24.75 34.01
CA ASN A 80 -4.39 25.97 33.72
C ASN A 80 -5.20 26.91 32.81
N ALA A 81 -5.23 28.20 33.13
CA ALA A 81 -5.98 29.21 32.37
C ALA A 81 -5.52 29.36 30.91
N GLU A 82 -4.25 29.03 30.62
CA GLU A 82 -3.69 29.02 29.26
C GLU A 82 -4.15 27.80 28.43
N CYS A 83 -4.47 26.69 29.08
CA CYS A 83 -4.99 25.51 28.41
C CYS A 83 -6.52 25.60 28.38
N GLY A 84 -7.07 26.06 27.26
CA GLY A 84 -8.51 26.18 27.08
C GLY A 84 -9.27 24.90 27.42
N ALA A 85 -10.55 25.06 27.81
CA ALA A 85 -11.46 24.02 28.33
C ALA A 85 -11.72 22.81 27.40
N GLU A 86 -11.09 22.78 26.22
CA GLU A 86 -11.16 21.68 25.25
C GLU A 86 -9.90 20.79 25.25
N THR A 87 -8.86 21.13 26.03
CA THR A 87 -7.60 20.38 26.06
C THR A 87 -7.62 19.29 27.13
N PHE A 88 -7.82 18.04 26.70
CA PHE A 88 -7.78 16.87 27.56
C PHE A 88 -6.36 16.42 27.89
N MET A 89 -6.12 16.04 29.15
CA MET A 89 -4.85 15.47 29.57
C MET A 89 -4.62 14.07 28.99
N ALA A 90 -3.36 13.74 28.70
CA ALA A 90 -2.98 12.39 28.29
C ALA A 90 -3.00 11.46 29.51
N ASN A 91 -3.81 10.41 29.45
CA ASN A 91 -3.86 9.37 30.47
C ASN A 91 -2.80 8.30 30.16
N HIS A 92 -1.66 8.40 30.84
CA HIS A 92 -0.67 7.32 30.92
C HIS A 92 -0.88 6.55 32.23
N PHE A 93 -0.46 5.29 32.28
CA PHE A 93 -0.72 4.37 33.41
C PHE A 93 -0.41 4.93 34.80
N ASP A 94 0.60 5.78 34.90
CA ASP A 94 1.11 6.31 36.18
C ASP A 94 1.10 7.84 36.23
N ARG A 95 0.69 8.52 35.14
CA ARG A 95 0.75 9.99 35.08
C ARG A 95 -0.26 10.60 34.15
N HIS A 96 -0.73 11.77 34.54
CA HIS A 96 -1.55 12.64 33.72
C HIS A 96 -0.67 13.80 33.26
N TYR A 97 -0.27 13.76 31.98
CA TYR A 97 0.56 14.81 31.40
C TYR A 97 -0.30 15.78 30.60
N TRP A 98 0.03 17.07 30.71
CA TRP A 98 -0.52 18.11 29.84
C TRP A 98 0.08 17.93 28.46
N ARG A 99 -0.75 17.77 27.44
CA ARG A 99 -0.25 17.53 26.08
C ARG A 99 0.38 18.78 25.50
#